data_AF-A0A957GWH7-F1
#
_entry.id   AF-A0A957GWH7-F1
#
_cell.length_a   1.000
_cell.length_b   1.000
_cell.length_c   1.000
_cell.angle_alpha   90.00
_cell.angle_beta   90.00
_cell.angle_gamma   90.00
#
_symmetry.space_group_name_H-M   'P 1'
#
loop_
_entity.id
_entity.type
_entity.pdbx_description
1 polymer ?
#
loop_
_entity_poly.entity_id
_entity_poly.type
_entity_poly.pdbx_seq_one_letter_code
_entity_poly.pdbx_strand_id
1 'polypeptide(L)'
;MSKRRSPGSLGEDTSPDFDDEPEEDLFEDEETTETTAEPTLAEEPLFSWLLRQAVCKTSPDDAVLNDYVTYVAPLLSEYLALKTAKGGEDFIAARLAEGKSEAEVSRYRHDQSLRAHLVNGLLPAANVARLLNEWGAPRFFAWDEQVYRLFCAGFTLHDWVKLPEMEAELEARGLSHDKANPAMHLPAFEAIFRDWIVRLGLDRFLEP
;
A
#
# COMPACT_ATOMS: atom_id res chain seq x y z
N MET A 1 -22.31 -24.23 -78.80
CA MET A 1 -22.61 -22.78 -78.80
C MET A 1 -23.55 -22.46 -77.66
N SER A 2 -23.18 -21.50 -76.81
CA SER A 2 -24.00 -20.65 -75.90
C SER A 2 -24.94 -21.33 -74.88
N LYS A 3 -24.62 -21.25 -73.57
CA LYS A 3 -25.21 -20.33 -72.53
C LYS A 3 -26.66 -20.70 -72.15
N ARG A 4 -27.08 -20.87 -70.90
CA ARG A 4 -26.76 -20.29 -69.57
C ARG A 4 -27.50 -21.14 -68.52
N ARG A 5 -27.00 -21.20 -67.28
CA ARG A 5 -27.79 -21.08 -66.02
C ARG A 5 -26.85 -21.21 -64.80
N SER A 6 -26.84 -20.17 -63.96
CA SER A 6 -26.57 -20.24 -62.52
C SER A 6 -27.94 -20.38 -61.79
N PRO A 7 -28.04 -20.50 -60.46
CA PRO A 7 -27.00 -20.57 -59.41
C PRO A 7 -27.24 -21.67 -58.32
N GLY A 8 -26.24 -21.84 -57.45
CA GLY A 8 -26.47 -22.10 -56.02
C GLY A 8 -26.66 -23.56 -55.59
N SER A 9 -25.56 -24.34 -55.56
CA SER A 9 -25.50 -25.58 -54.79
C SER A 9 -25.28 -25.26 -53.32
N LEU A 10 -26.21 -25.69 -52.47
CA LEU A 10 -26.01 -25.87 -51.04
C LEU A 10 -24.86 -26.87 -50.86
N GLY A 11 -23.72 -26.40 -50.34
CA GLY A 11 -22.56 -27.21 -50.03
C GLY A 11 -22.40 -27.28 -48.51
N GLU A 12 -22.76 -28.44 -47.98
CA GLU A 12 -22.15 -29.17 -46.87
C GLU A 12 -21.75 -28.39 -45.61
N ASP A 13 -22.58 -28.63 -44.58
CA ASP A 13 -22.29 -28.48 -43.17
C ASP A 13 -21.14 -29.44 -42.78
N THR A 14 -19.92 -28.92 -42.70
CA THR A 14 -18.75 -29.64 -42.18
C THR A 14 -18.42 -29.12 -40.80
N SER A 15 -19.13 -29.63 -39.78
CA SER A 15 -18.67 -29.59 -38.40
C SER A 15 -17.40 -30.44 -38.28
N PRO A 16 -16.25 -29.90 -37.85
CA PRO A 16 -15.07 -30.71 -37.59
C PRO A 16 -15.29 -31.59 -36.35
N ASP A 17 -15.19 -32.90 -36.55
CA ASP A 17 -15.01 -33.92 -35.51
C ASP A 17 -13.74 -33.55 -34.73
N PHE A 18 -13.90 -33.18 -33.46
CA PHE A 18 -12.79 -33.09 -32.52
C PHE A 18 -12.62 -34.48 -31.94
N ASP A 19 -11.67 -35.24 -32.50
CA ASP A 19 -11.17 -36.46 -31.88
C ASP A 19 -10.60 -36.09 -30.50
N ASP A 20 -11.26 -36.58 -29.44
CA ASP A 20 -10.80 -36.56 -28.05
C ASP A 20 -9.54 -37.45 -27.94
N GLU A 21 -8.37 -36.88 -28.17
CA GLU A 21 -7.13 -37.49 -27.68
C GLU A 21 -7.02 -37.22 -26.17
N PRO A 22 -6.86 -38.25 -25.33
CA PRO A 22 -6.66 -38.03 -23.90
C PRO A 22 -5.32 -37.31 -23.70
N GLU A 23 -5.37 -36.11 -23.10
CA GLU A 23 -4.21 -35.42 -22.56
C GLU A 23 -3.52 -36.35 -21.56
N GLU A 24 -2.44 -37.01 -21.99
CA GLU A 24 -1.57 -37.75 -21.09
C GLU A 24 -0.98 -36.76 -20.07
N ASP A 25 -1.43 -36.92 -18.82
CA ASP A 25 -0.94 -36.26 -17.61
C ASP A 25 0.59 -36.28 -17.56
N LEU A 26 1.21 -35.22 -18.04
CA LEU A 26 2.65 -35.00 -17.97
C LEU A 26 2.99 -34.25 -16.68
N PHE A 27 2.50 -34.79 -15.55
CA PHE A 27 3.03 -34.49 -14.24
C PHE A 27 4.02 -35.59 -13.90
N GLU A 28 5.25 -35.45 -14.40
CA GLU A 28 6.37 -36.14 -13.77
C GLU A 28 6.48 -35.60 -12.34
N ASP A 29 6.10 -36.45 -11.38
CA ASP A 29 6.38 -36.26 -9.96
C ASP A 29 7.91 -36.14 -9.79
N GLU A 30 8.43 -34.91 -9.92
CA GLU A 30 9.68 -34.56 -9.23
C GLU A 30 9.38 -34.73 -7.75
N GLU A 31 9.82 -35.86 -7.18
CA GLU A 31 10.02 -36.05 -5.75
C GLU A 31 10.89 -34.90 -5.24
N THR A 32 10.24 -33.78 -4.93
CA THR A 32 10.80 -32.70 -4.17
C THR A 32 11.10 -33.32 -2.82
N THR A 33 12.38 -33.56 -2.56
CA THR A 33 12.88 -33.91 -1.24
C THR A 33 12.32 -32.89 -0.26
N GLU A 34 11.28 -33.27 0.48
CA GLU A 34 10.69 -32.45 1.53
C GLU A 34 11.80 -32.15 2.52
N THR A 35 12.36 -30.94 2.38
CA THR A 35 13.33 -30.43 3.32
C THR A 35 12.52 -30.13 4.57
N THR A 36 12.56 -31.05 5.52
CA THR A 36 11.97 -31.00 6.87
C THR A 36 12.66 -29.96 7.76
N ALA A 37 13.19 -28.88 7.17
CA ALA A 37 13.66 -27.74 7.91
C ALA A 37 12.44 -26.94 8.37
N GLU A 38 12.33 -26.72 9.67
CA GLU A 38 11.33 -25.78 10.20
C GLU A 38 11.50 -24.43 9.50
N PRO A 39 10.41 -23.79 9.03
CA PRO A 39 10.50 -22.52 8.33
C PRO A 39 11.10 -21.48 9.28
N THR A 40 12.25 -20.95 8.91
CA THR A 40 12.87 -19.82 9.61
C THR A 40 12.21 -18.53 9.14
N LEU A 41 11.90 -17.64 10.07
CA LEU A 41 11.36 -16.32 9.72
C LEU A 41 12.45 -15.52 8.99
N ALA A 42 12.08 -14.88 7.89
CA ALA A 42 12.95 -13.96 7.19
C ALA A 42 13.30 -12.76 8.09
N GLU A 43 14.49 -12.18 7.89
CA GLU A 43 14.98 -11.02 8.65
C GLU A 43 14.12 -9.77 8.44
N GLU A 44 13.38 -9.70 7.33
CA GLU A 44 12.45 -8.62 7.04
C GLU A 44 11.14 -9.13 6.42
N PRO A 45 10.04 -8.35 6.50
CA PRO A 45 8.80 -8.68 5.81
C PRO A 45 8.97 -8.73 4.29
N LEU A 46 8.40 -9.76 3.65
CA LEU A 46 8.42 -9.92 2.18
C LEU A 46 7.97 -8.67 1.42
N PHE A 47 6.98 -7.95 1.96
CA PHE A 47 6.51 -6.67 1.42
C PHE A 47 7.65 -5.65 1.30
N SER A 48 8.45 -5.47 2.35
CA SER A 48 9.52 -4.47 2.40
C SER A 48 10.63 -4.82 1.42
N TRP A 49 10.98 -6.11 1.37
CA TRP A 49 11.96 -6.61 0.40
C TRP A 49 11.49 -6.35 -1.04
N LEU A 50 10.28 -6.77 -1.40
CA LEU A 50 9.73 -6.57 -2.75
C LEU A 50 9.60 -5.08 -3.10
N LEU A 51 9.15 -4.25 -2.16
CA LEU A 51 9.00 -2.82 -2.38
C LEU A 51 10.36 -2.17 -2.62
N ARG A 52 11.39 -2.55 -1.86
CA ARG A 52 12.75 -2.07 -2.09
C ARG A 52 13.27 -2.47 -3.47
N GLN A 53 13.09 -3.73 -3.87
CA GLN A 53 13.44 -4.16 -5.23
C GLN A 53 12.72 -3.35 -6.32
N ALA A 54 11.42 -3.07 -6.12
CA ALA A 54 10.64 -2.29 -7.06
C ALA A 54 11.17 -0.85 -7.19
N VAL A 55 11.40 -0.16 -6.06
CA VAL A 55 11.94 1.21 -6.04
C VAL A 55 13.33 1.28 -6.65
N CYS A 56 14.25 0.36 -6.30
CA CYS A 56 15.58 0.31 -6.91
C CYS A 56 15.50 0.14 -8.44
N LYS A 57 14.52 -0.61 -8.94
CA LYS A 57 14.33 -0.84 -10.38
C LYS A 57 13.70 0.35 -11.09
N THR A 58 12.71 1.01 -10.49
CA THR A 58 11.95 2.09 -11.14
C THR A 58 12.55 3.47 -10.93
N SER A 59 13.33 3.65 -9.87
CA SER A 59 13.87 4.94 -9.43
C SER A 59 15.26 4.75 -8.79
N PRO A 60 16.24 4.18 -9.53
CA PRO A 60 17.55 3.84 -8.98
C PRO A 60 18.30 5.04 -8.39
N ASP A 61 18.15 6.22 -9.00
CA ASP A 61 18.84 7.44 -8.58
C ASP A 61 18.07 8.24 -7.52
N ASP A 62 16.94 7.73 -7.02
CA ASP A 62 16.18 8.37 -5.94
C ASP A 62 16.71 7.96 -4.56
N ALA A 63 17.72 8.64 -4.06
CA ALA A 63 18.27 8.37 -2.73
C ALA A 63 17.19 8.44 -1.63
N VAL A 64 16.25 9.38 -1.74
CA VAL A 64 15.19 9.57 -0.74
C VAL A 64 14.22 8.38 -0.74
N LEU A 65 13.73 7.93 -1.89
CA LEU A 65 12.85 6.76 -1.91
C LEU A 65 13.58 5.48 -1.51
N ASN A 66 14.85 5.32 -1.89
CA ASN A 66 15.65 4.17 -1.47
C ASN A 66 15.83 4.14 0.06
N ASP A 67 16.11 5.28 0.68
CA ASP A 67 16.19 5.37 2.14
C ASP A 67 14.83 5.14 2.79
N TYR A 68 13.76 5.67 2.21
CA TYR A 68 12.40 5.48 2.74
C TYR A 68 12.01 4.00 2.80
N VAL A 69 12.21 3.25 1.71
CA VAL A 69 11.90 1.82 1.67
C VAL A 69 12.86 0.97 2.51
N THR A 70 14.02 1.51 2.87
CA THR A 70 15.00 0.85 3.73
C THR A 70 14.68 1.06 5.21
N TYR A 71 14.47 2.31 5.64
CA TYR A 71 14.32 2.65 7.05
C TYR A 71 12.87 2.66 7.54
N VAL A 72 11.91 2.97 6.67
CA VAL A 72 10.51 3.22 7.06
C VAL A 72 9.59 2.06 6.70
N ALA A 73 9.67 1.52 5.48
CA ALA A 73 8.73 0.49 5.01
C ALA A 73 8.67 -0.79 5.88
N PRO A 74 9.78 -1.31 6.46
CA PRO A 74 9.72 -2.42 7.41
C PRO A 74 8.87 -2.10 8.63
N LEU A 75 9.05 -0.91 9.21
CA LEU A 75 8.35 -0.49 10.43
C LEU A 75 6.87 -0.17 10.16
N LEU A 76 6.53 0.31 8.96
CA LEU A 76 5.12 0.38 8.55
C LEU A 76 4.46 -1.00 8.51
N SER A 77 5.20 -2.05 8.14
CA SER A 77 4.66 -3.42 8.17
C SER A 77 4.51 -3.94 9.59
N GLU A 78 5.49 -3.68 10.46
CA GLU A 78 5.44 -4.09 11.86
C GLU A 78 4.25 -3.44 12.60
N TYR A 79 4.09 -2.12 12.50
CA TYR A 79 3.11 -1.40 13.31
C TYR A 79 1.74 -1.25 12.63
N LEU A 80 1.70 -1.16 11.29
CA LEU A 80 0.51 -0.64 10.58
C LEU A 80 -0.09 -1.62 9.57
N ALA A 81 0.49 -2.82 9.36
CA ALA A 81 -0.03 -3.77 8.38
C ALA A 81 -1.44 -4.30 8.70
N LEU A 82 -1.77 -4.40 9.99
CA LEU A 82 -3.06 -4.90 10.49
C LEU A 82 -3.98 -3.78 11.01
N LYS A 83 -3.56 -2.52 10.88
CA LYS A 83 -4.34 -1.36 11.31
C LYS A 83 -5.15 -0.83 10.15
N THR A 84 -6.40 -0.49 10.39
CA THR A 84 -7.32 -0.03 9.35
C THR A 84 -7.08 1.44 9.05
N ALA A 85 -7.01 1.80 7.76
CA ALA A 85 -6.93 3.19 7.35
C ALA A 85 -8.33 3.82 7.23
N LYS A 86 -9.35 3.00 6.94
CA LYS A 86 -10.72 3.45 6.73
C LYS A 86 -11.71 2.30 6.89
N GLY A 87 -12.46 2.32 7.99
CA GLY A 87 -13.42 1.25 8.31
C GLY A 87 -12.91 0.38 9.45
N GLY A 88 -13.32 -0.88 9.45
CA GLY A 88 -12.96 -1.85 10.49
C GLY A 88 -14.12 -2.19 11.43
N GLU A 89 -13.93 -3.23 12.25
CA GLU A 89 -14.98 -3.74 13.14
C GLU A 89 -15.47 -2.69 14.13
N ASP A 90 -14.57 -1.92 14.73
CA ASP A 90 -14.94 -0.84 15.67
C ASP A 90 -15.71 0.28 14.99
N PHE A 91 -15.31 0.65 13.76
CA PHE A 91 -16.04 1.64 12.96
C PHE A 91 -17.42 1.12 12.58
N ILE A 92 -17.53 -0.15 12.16
CA ILE A 92 -18.81 -0.78 11.82
C ILE A 92 -19.70 -0.85 13.06
N ALA A 93 -19.16 -1.27 14.21
CA ALA A 93 -19.87 -1.34 15.48
C ALA A 93 -20.40 0.04 15.91
N ALA A 94 -19.58 1.08 15.80
CA ALA A 94 -20.01 2.46 16.06
C ALA A 94 -21.13 2.91 15.12
N ARG A 95 -21.04 2.61 13.82
CA ARG A 95 -22.08 2.98 12.83
C ARG A 95 -23.39 2.21 13.01
N LEU A 96 -23.33 0.95 13.40
CA LEU A 96 -24.50 0.16 13.75
C LEU A 96 -25.15 0.71 15.04
N ALA A 97 -24.35 1.10 16.03
CA ALA A 97 -24.84 1.75 17.25
C ALA A 97 -25.48 3.13 16.97
N GLU A 98 -25.02 3.86 15.95
CA GLU A 98 -25.64 5.09 15.41
C GLU A 98 -26.94 4.82 14.62
N GLY A 99 -27.37 3.55 14.47
CA GLY A 99 -28.61 3.18 13.79
C GLY A 99 -28.51 3.02 12.28
N LYS A 100 -27.29 2.94 11.71
CA LYS A 100 -27.12 2.64 10.28
C LYS A 100 -27.45 1.19 9.98
N SER A 101 -27.92 0.93 8.76
CA SER A 101 -28.29 -0.43 8.34
C SER A 101 -27.08 -1.29 8.00
N GLU A 102 -27.23 -2.61 8.13
CA GLU A 102 -26.20 -3.60 7.77
C GLU A 102 -25.71 -3.44 6.32
N ALA A 103 -26.63 -3.09 5.41
CA ALA A 103 -26.33 -2.83 4.01
C ALA A 103 -25.45 -1.57 3.81
N GLU A 104 -25.62 -0.55 4.64
CA GLU A 104 -24.81 0.67 4.59
C GLU A 104 -23.41 0.47 5.17
N VAL A 105 -23.26 -0.44 6.13
CA VAL A 105 -21.98 -0.69 6.78
C VAL A 105 -21.16 -1.79 6.11
N SER A 106 -21.78 -2.70 5.33
CA SER A 106 -21.06 -3.80 4.67
C SER A 106 -19.95 -3.33 3.74
N ARG A 107 -20.13 -2.17 3.09
CA ARG A 107 -19.10 -1.56 2.23
C ARG A 107 -17.82 -1.15 2.99
N TYR A 108 -17.89 -0.97 4.30
CA TYR A 108 -16.74 -0.64 5.15
C TYR A 108 -16.00 -1.87 5.65
N ARG A 109 -16.45 -3.08 5.29
CA ARG A 109 -15.76 -4.35 5.59
C ARG A 109 -14.54 -4.58 4.68
N HIS A 110 -14.52 -3.95 3.50
CA HIS A 110 -13.40 -4.02 2.56
C HIS A 110 -12.38 -2.92 2.89
N ASP A 111 -11.55 -3.18 3.89
CA ASP A 111 -10.60 -2.19 4.41
C ASP A 111 -9.25 -2.20 3.68
N GLN A 112 -8.62 -1.03 3.65
CA GLN A 112 -7.22 -0.88 3.26
C GLN A 112 -6.41 -0.67 4.54
N SER A 113 -5.38 -1.49 4.75
CA SER A 113 -4.51 -1.26 5.92
C SER A 113 -3.82 0.11 5.85
N LEU A 114 -3.50 0.68 7.00
CA LEU A 114 -2.83 1.98 7.10
C LEU A 114 -1.49 1.96 6.39
N ARG A 115 -0.74 0.85 6.46
CA ARG A 115 0.44 0.64 5.60
C ARG A 115 0.11 0.80 4.12
N ALA A 116 -0.91 0.10 3.62
CA ALA A 116 -1.27 0.15 2.21
C ALA A 116 -1.77 1.54 1.80
N HIS A 117 -2.52 2.22 2.67
CA HIS A 117 -2.94 3.61 2.46
C HIS A 117 -1.75 4.55 2.30
N LEU A 118 -0.79 4.48 3.22
CA LEU A 118 0.40 5.33 3.21
C LEU A 118 1.27 5.06 1.98
N VAL A 119 1.59 3.79 1.68
CA VAL A 119 2.49 3.46 0.57
C VAL A 119 1.84 3.74 -0.79
N ASN A 120 0.56 3.39 -0.96
CA ASN A 120 -0.15 3.64 -2.21
C ASN A 120 -0.40 5.14 -2.45
N GLY A 121 -0.44 5.94 -1.39
CA GLY A 121 -0.53 7.40 -1.47
C GLY A 121 0.82 8.07 -1.73
N LEU A 122 1.84 7.68 -0.98
CA LEU A 122 3.15 8.34 -1.00
C LEU A 122 3.88 8.14 -2.32
N LEU A 123 4.01 6.91 -2.82
CA LEU A 123 4.85 6.64 -3.99
C LEU A 123 4.38 7.41 -5.24
N PRO A 124 3.06 7.43 -5.58
CA PRO A 124 2.60 8.26 -6.68
C PRO A 124 2.76 9.75 -6.42
N ALA A 125 2.51 10.21 -5.19
CA ALA A 125 2.64 11.63 -4.84
C ALA A 125 4.10 12.11 -4.95
N ALA A 126 5.05 11.28 -4.49
CA ALA A 126 6.48 11.50 -4.61
C ALA A 126 6.92 11.56 -6.08
N ASN A 127 6.43 10.65 -6.92
CA ASN A 127 6.69 10.68 -8.35
C ASN A 127 6.15 11.96 -9.03
N VAL A 128 4.91 12.36 -8.70
CA VAL A 128 4.34 13.62 -9.21
C VAL A 128 5.14 14.83 -8.74
N ALA A 129 5.55 14.87 -7.47
CA ALA A 129 6.37 15.94 -6.91
C ALA A 129 7.70 16.09 -7.65
N ARG A 130 8.39 14.97 -7.91
CA ARG A 130 9.62 14.93 -8.71
C ARG A 130 9.41 15.44 -10.13
N LEU A 131 8.38 14.97 -10.83
CA LEU A 131 8.06 15.42 -12.18
C LEU A 131 7.78 16.93 -12.24
N LEU A 132 7.02 17.45 -11.26
CA LEU A 132 6.75 18.88 -11.17
C LEU A 132 8.02 19.69 -10.91
N ASN A 133 8.95 19.17 -10.10
CA ASN A 133 10.25 19.78 -9.90
C ASN A 133 11.10 19.79 -11.19
N GLU A 134 11.17 18.66 -11.89
CA GLU A 134 11.87 18.53 -13.17
C GLU A 134 11.33 19.48 -14.25
N TRP A 135 10.02 19.74 -14.24
CA TRP A 135 9.37 20.72 -15.13
C TRP A 135 9.56 22.18 -14.70
N GLY A 136 10.23 22.43 -13.58
CA GLY A 136 10.42 23.78 -13.04
C GLY A 136 9.12 24.44 -12.58
N ALA A 137 8.18 23.66 -12.04
CA ALA A 137 6.93 24.21 -11.53
C ALA A 137 7.21 25.27 -10.44
N PRO A 138 6.55 26.46 -10.45
CA PRO A 138 6.91 27.57 -9.56
C PRO A 138 6.91 27.25 -8.06
N ARG A 139 6.07 26.29 -7.63
CA ARG A 139 5.99 25.87 -6.21
C ARG A 139 7.14 24.95 -5.78
N PHE A 140 7.94 24.45 -6.71
CA PHE A 140 9.05 23.52 -6.49
C PHE A 140 10.42 24.19 -6.62
N PHE A 141 10.48 25.53 -6.71
CA PHE A 141 11.74 26.26 -6.87
C PHE A 141 12.78 25.99 -5.76
N ALA A 142 12.34 25.64 -4.55
CA ALA A 142 13.20 25.28 -3.41
C ALA A 142 13.14 23.78 -3.07
N TRP A 143 12.82 22.93 -4.06
CA TRP A 143 12.74 21.48 -3.85
C TRP A 143 14.13 20.85 -3.89
N ASP A 144 14.71 20.64 -2.72
CA ASP A 144 15.94 19.88 -2.53
C ASP A 144 15.66 18.53 -1.84
N GLU A 145 16.72 17.77 -1.59
CA GLU A 145 16.63 16.47 -0.92
C GLU A 145 16.01 16.58 0.49
N GLN A 146 16.35 17.61 1.25
CA GLN A 146 15.84 17.80 2.60
C GLN A 146 14.33 18.07 2.59
N VAL A 147 13.86 18.93 1.70
CA VAL A 147 12.44 19.20 1.49
C VAL A 147 11.71 17.93 1.05
N TYR A 148 12.31 17.12 0.19
CA TYR A 148 11.73 15.86 -0.24
C TYR A 148 11.62 14.84 0.90
N ARG A 149 12.65 14.71 1.75
CA ARG A 149 12.59 13.87 2.96
C ARG A 149 11.51 14.34 3.91
N LEU A 150 11.42 15.65 4.17
CA LEU A 150 10.37 16.24 5.00
C LEU A 150 8.97 16.03 4.41
N PHE A 151 8.82 16.11 3.09
CA PHE A 151 7.57 15.79 2.40
C PHE A 151 7.16 14.33 2.66
N CYS A 152 8.07 13.38 2.48
CA CYS A 152 7.80 11.96 2.72
C CYS A 152 7.44 11.70 4.20
N ALA A 153 8.22 12.23 5.15
CA ALA A 153 7.96 12.05 6.58
C ALA A 153 6.64 12.70 7.02
N GLY A 154 6.36 13.91 6.54
CA GLY A 154 5.09 14.60 6.78
C GLY A 154 3.90 13.85 6.18
N PHE A 155 4.05 13.26 5.00
CA PHE A 155 3.04 12.39 4.40
C PHE A 155 2.84 11.13 5.24
N THR A 156 3.89 10.48 5.74
CA THR A 156 3.75 9.29 6.61
C THR A 156 2.94 9.58 7.87
N LEU A 157 3.07 10.81 8.42
CA LEU A 157 2.42 11.23 9.66
C LEU A 157 1.13 12.04 9.46
N HIS A 158 0.66 12.24 8.23
CA HIS A 158 -0.47 13.15 7.95
C HIS A 158 -1.77 12.71 8.62
N ASP A 159 -1.98 11.40 8.71
CA ASP A 159 -3.15 10.75 9.31
C ASP A 159 -2.82 10.21 10.73
N TRP A 160 -2.00 10.96 11.48
CA TRP A 160 -1.48 10.56 12.80
C TRP A 160 -2.55 10.08 13.80
N VAL A 161 -3.78 10.59 13.70
CA VAL A 161 -4.92 10.15 14.52
C VAL A 161 -5.25 8.66 14.38
N LYS A 162 -4.82 8.03 13.28
CA LYS A 162 -5.02 6.60 13.00
C LYS A 162 -3.87 5.72 13.48
N LEU A 163 -2.81 6.31 14.05
CA LEU A 163 -1.71 5.55 14.59
C LEU A 163 -2.18 4.73 15.81
N PRO A 164 -1.65 3.52 16.01
CA PRO A 164 -1.92 2.71 17.19
C PRO A 164 -1.80 3.52 18.48
N GLU A 165 -2.67 3.25 19.46
CA GLU A 165 -2.56 3.79 20.82
C GLU A 165 -2.67 5.33 20.93
N MET A 166 -2.88 6.04 19.82
CA MET A 166 -2.95 7.50 19.80
C MET A 166 -4.03 8.06 20.73
N GLU A 167 -5.23 7.47 20.72
CA GLU A 167 -6.30 7.89 21.63
C GLU A 167 -5.92 7.69 23.10
N ALA A 168 -5.32 6.54 23.43
CA ALA A 168 -4.88 6.25 24.79
C ALA A 168 -3.76 7.20 25.25
N GLU A 169 -2.82 7.55 24.35
CA GLU A 169 -1.77 8.53 24.61
C GLU A 169 -2.33 9.95 24.82
N LEU A 170 -3.38 10.33 24.08
CA LEU A 170 -4.09 11.60 24.26
C LEU A 170 -4.87 11.60 25.59
N GLU A 171 -5.62 10.54 25.89
CA GLU A 171 -6.42 10.39 27.11
C GLU A 171 -5.54 10.45 28.36
N ALA A 172 -4.37 9.78 28.34
CA ALA A 172 -3.40 9.84 29.43
C ALA A 172 -2.89 11.27 29.72
N ARG A 173 -3.01 12.16 28.74
CA ARG A 173 -2.65 13.59 28.83
C ARG A 173 -3.86 14.50 29.07
N GLY A 174 -5.03 13.93 29.32
CA GLY A 174 -6.29 14.66 29.52
C GLY A 174 -6.86 15.29 28.24
N LEU A 175 -6.46 14.76 27.08
CA LEU A 175 -6.91 15.18 25.76
C LEU A 175 -7.77 14.09 25.12
N SER A 176 -8.50 14.45 24.06
CA SER A 176 -9.21 13.51 23.18
C SER A 176 -9.07 14.02 21.75
N HIS A 177 -9.08 13.15 20.74
CA HIS A 177 -8.82 13.57 19.35
C HIS A 177 -9.79 14.65 18.83
N ASP A 178 -11.02 14.71 19.35
CA ASP A 178 -12.05 15.70 19.01
C ASP A 178 -11.85 17.07 19.67
N LYS A 179 -11.04 17.14 20.74
CA LYS A 179 -10.80 18.36 21.53
C LYS A 179 -9.34 18.80 21.53
N ALA A 180 -8.44 17.93 21.10
CA ALA A 180 -7.02 18.19 21.06
C ALA A 180 -6.74 19.21 19.95
N ASN A 181 -6.38 20.44 20.35
CA ASN A 181 -5.86 21.45 19.44
C ASN A 181 -4.32 21.37 19.43
N PRO A 182 -3.69 20.95 18.32
CA PRO A 182 -2.23 20.83 18.24
C PRO A 182 -1.49 22.14 18.58
N ALA A 183 -2.06 23.30 18.25
CA ALA A 183 -1.45 24.59 18.55
C ALA A 183 -1.49 24.94 20.05
N MET A 184 -2.52 24.49 20.77
CA MET A 184 -2.66 24.74 22.21
C MET A 184 -1.90 23.73 23.07
N HIS A 185 -1.65 22.54 22.52
CA HIS A 185 -0.99 21.43 23.22
C HIS A 185 0.33 21.03 22.56
N LEU A 186 1.00 21.99 21.90
CA LEU A 186 2.19 21.74 21.08
C LEU A 186 3.24 20.85 21.76
N PRO A 187 3.64 21.06 23.05
CA PRO A 187 4.62 20.19 23.69
C PRO A 187 4.18 18.73 23.81
N ALA A 188 2.87 18.49 23.98
CA ALA A 188 2.34 17.14 24.07
C ALA A 188 2.38 16.44 22.71
N PHE A 189 1.97 17.15 21.67
CA PHE A 189 2.01 16.66 20.29
C PHE A 189 3.44 16.43 19.82
N GLU A 190 4.37 17.36 20.11
CA GLU A 190 5.79 17.19 19.77
C GLU A 190 6.38 15.93 20.41
N ALA A 191 6.05 15.65 21.67
CA ALA A 191 6.51 14.42 22.32
C ALA A 191 5.99 13.17 21.61
N ILE A 192 4.69 13.12 21.32
CA ILE A 192 4.06 12.02 20.59
C ILE A 192 4.69 11.84 19.21
N PHE A 193 4.86 12.92 18.45
CA PHE A 193 5.48 12.86 17.13
C PHE A 193 6.94 12.42 17.20
N ARG A 194 7.71 12.84 18.19
CA ARG A 194 9.10 12.36 18.38
C ARG A 194 9.15 10.85 18.59
N ASP A 195 8.26 10.32 19.41
CA ASP A 195 8.19 8.88 19.65
C ASP A 195 7.83 8.13 18.36
N TRP A 196 6.84 8.61 17.61
CA TRP A 196 6.44 8.02 16.33
C TRP A 196 7.48 8.17 15.23
N ILE A 197 8.24 9.27 15.22
CA ILE A 197 9.36 9.47 14.31
C ILE A 197 10.39 8.34 14.51
N VAL A 198 10.75 8.02 15.75
CA VAL A 198 11.68 6.93 16.06
C VAL A 198 11.06 5.56 15.75
N ARG A 199 9.82 5.31 16.18
CA ARG A 199 9.13 4.01 15.97
C ARG A 199 8.97 3.66 14.50
N LEU A 200 8.78 4.65 13.63
CA LEU A 200 8.65 4.45 12.18
C LEU A 200 9.99 4.58 11.44
N GLY A 201 11.10 4.78 12.14
CA GLY A 201 12.43 4.93 11.54
C GLY A 201 12.59 6.21 10.72
N LEU A 202 11.71 7.20 10.95
CA LEU A 202 11.76 8.50 10.28
C LEU A 202 12.96 9.31 10.75
N ASP A 203 13.46 9.09 11.96
CA ASP A 203 14.72 9.66 12.45
C ASP A 203 15.90 9.29 11.54
N ARG A 204 16.09 7.98 11.30
CA ARG A 204 17.13 7.45 10.40
C ARG A 204 16.87 7.81 8.94
N PHE A 205 15.62 8.02 8.55
CA PHE A 205 15.31 8.45 7.19
C PHE A 205 15.58 9.96 6.96
N LEU A 206 15.32 10.80 7.96
CA LEU A 206 15.58 12.23 7.90
C LEU A 206 17.08 12.53 8.00
N GLU A 207 17.83 11.70 8.72
CA GLU A 207 19.28 11.77 8.90
C GLU A 207 19.92 10.37 8.66
N PRO A 208 20.00 9.91 7.39
CA PRO A 208 20.47 8.57 7.00
C PRO A 208 21.97 8.32 7.13
#